data_AF-A0A0Q6L5P7-F1
#
_entry.id   AF-A0A0Q6L5P7-F1
#
_cell.length_a   1.000
_cell.length_b   1.000
_cell.length_c   1.000
_cell.angle_alpha   90.00
_cell.angle_beta   90.00
_cell.angle_gamma   90.00
#
_symmetry.space_group_name_H-M   'P 1'
#
loop_
_entity.id
_entity.type
_entity.pdbx_description
1 polymer ?
#
loop_
_entity_poly.entity_id
_entity_poly.type
_entity_poly.pdbx_seq_one_letter_code
_entity_poly.pdbx_strand_id
1 'polypeptide(L)'
;MSDTEESYYWGNDPYWTDALDRFLHDRQSGERTITLDLDAVEEAIYGDDSPAFRLMDALASVKEHEGWEGYRGTPRLIFALLQHFKERSR
;
A
#
# COMPACT_ATOMS: atom_id res chain seq x y z
N MET A 1 -5.44 -9.84 -32.35
CA MET A 1 -5.54 -9.98 -30.89
C MET A 1 -4.17 -9.70 -30.32
N SER A 2 -3.98 -8.51 -29.77
CA SER A 2 -2.92 -8.26 -28.80
C SER A 2 -3.58 -7.33 -27.78
N ASP A 3 -4.28 -7.94 -26.83
CA ASP A 3 -4.55 -7.25 -25.58
C ASP A 3 -3.17 -7.05 -24.96
N THR A 4 -2.65 -5.83 -25.03
CA THR A 4 -1.51 -5.43 -24.23
C THR A 4 -1.99 -5.58 -22.80
N GLU A 5 -1.58 -6.64 -22.10
CA GLU A 5 -1.70 -6.66 -20.64
C GLU A 5 -0.98 -5.40 -20.15
N GLU A 6 -1.75 -4.38 -19.73
CA GLU A 6 -1.17 -3.22 -19.06
C GLU A 6 -0.42 -3.76 -17.84
N SER A 7 0.91 -3.64 -17.87
CA SER A 7 1.75 -4.04 -16.74
C SER A 7 1.26 -3.28 -15.50
N TYR A 8 0.93 -4.03 -14.45
CA TYR A 8 0.40 -3.49 -13.22
C TYR A 8 1.32 -2.39 -12.66
N TYR A 9 0.75 -1.26 -12.26
CA TYR A 9 1.46 -0.17 -11.61
C TYR A 9 0.70 0.29 -10.36
N TRP A 10 1.36 0.24 -9.21
CA TRP A 10 0.75 0.60 -7.92
C TRP A 10 0.13 2.01 -7.90
N GLY A 11 0.70 2.95 -8.65
CA GLY A 11 0.22 4.33 -8.70
C GLY A 11 -1.14 4.50 -9.39
N ASN A 12 -1.64 3.45 -10.06
CA ASN A 12 -2.98 3.39 -10.65
C ASN A 12 -3.93 2.49 -9.86
N ASP A 13 -3.48 1.90 -8.74
CA ASP A 13 -4.27 0.97 -7.93
C ASP A 13 -4.91 1.71 -6.73
N PRO A 14 -6.24 1.87 -6.70
CA PRO A 14 -6.97 2.55 -5.63
C PRO A 14 -6.73 1.94 -4.25
N TYR A 15 -6.40 0.64 -4.19
CA TYR A 15 -6.04 0.00 -2.93
C TYR A 15 -4.86 0.72 -2.27
N TRP A 16 -3.86 1.15 -3.04
CA TRP A 16 -2.69 1.86 -2.51
C TRP A 16 -2.86 3.37 -2.48
N THR A 17 -3.37 3.96 -3.56
CA THR A 17 -3.45 5.43 -3.68
C THR A 17 -4.40 6.03 -2.66
N ASP A 18 -5.58 5.42 -2.47
CA ASP A 18 -6.59 5.99 -1.56
C ASP A 18 -6.14 5.84 -0.10
N ALA A 19 -5.47 4.74 0.24
CA ALA A 19 -4.92 4.54 1.58
C ALA A 19 -3.76 5.51 1.86
N LEU A 20 -2.92 5.78 0.86
CA LEU A 20 -1.88 6.80 0.97
C LEU A 20 -2.49 8.20 1.18
N ASP A 21 -3.55 8.54 0.44
CA ASP A 21 -4.22 9.84 0.59
C ASP A 21 -4.80 10.01 1.99
N ARG A 22 -5.44 8.96 2.54
CA ARG A 22 -5.94 8.97 3.93
C ARG A 22 -4.80 9.11 4.93
N PHE A 23 -3.69 8.37 4.77
CA PHE A 23 -2.51 8.52 5.61
C PHE A 23 -1.97 9.96 5.60
N LEU A 24 -1.84 10.55 4.41
CA LEU A 24 -1.34 11.91 4.25
C LEU A 24 -2.29 12.94 4.85
N HIS A 25 -3.60 12.74 4.68
CA HIS A 25 -4.63 13.58 5.31
C HIS A 25 -4.52 13.55 6.84
N ASP A 26 -4.48 12.36 7.45
CA ASP A 26 -4.37 12.19 8.90
C ASP A 26 -3.09 12.85 9.44
N ARG A 27 -1.96 12.66 8.75
CA ARG A 27 -0.70 13.32 9.08
C ARG A 27 -0.78 14.85 8.97
N GLN A 28 -1.42 15.38 7.93
CA GLN A 28 -1.62 16.82 7.75
C GLN A 28 -2.54 17.41 8.84
N SER A 29 -3.53 16.64 9.29
CA SER A 29 -4.42 16.96 10.41
C SER A 29 -3.78 16.86 11.79
N GLY A 30 -2.49 16.46 11.85
CA GLY A 30 -1.68 16.50 13.07
C GLY A 30 -1.41 15.13 13.70
N GLU A 31 -1.88 14.04 13.10
CA GLU A 31 -1.58 12.70 13.61
C GLU A 31 -0.08 12.38 13.48
N ARG A 32 0.50 11.80 14.54
CA ARG A 32 1.95 11.48 14.62
C ARG A 32 2.23 10.04 15.00
N THR A 33 1.21 9.29 15.43
CA THR A 33 1.33 7.91 15.93
C THR A 33 0.21 7.08 15.33
N ILE A 34 0.51 5.83 14.97
CA ILE A 34 -0.47 4.85 14.53
C ILE A 34 -0.59 3.78 15.62
N THR A 35 -1.82 3.44 15.99
CA THR A 35 -2.12 2.29 16.86
C THR A 35 -2.58 1.14 15.99
N LEU A 36 -2.01 -0.04 16.22
CA LEU A 36 -2.32 -1.27 15.51
C LEU A 36 -2.80 -2.33 16.49
N ASP A 37 -3.88 -3.02 16.13
CA ASP A 37 -4.30 -4.29 16.69
C ASP A 37 -3.51 -5.40 15.99
N LEU A 38 -2.62 -6.05 16.73
CA LEU A 38 -1.72 -7.05 16.17
C LEU A 38 -2.43 -8.35 15.80
N ASP A 39 -3.52 -8.71 16.49
CA ASP A 39 -4.28 -9.92 16.21
C ASP A 39 -5.04 -9.74 14.87
N ALA A 40 -5.65 -8.57 14.67
CA ALA A 40 -6.32 -8.22 13.41
C ALA A 40 -5.32 -8.08 12.24
N VAL A 41 -4.12 -7.56 12.49
CA VAL A 41 -3.06 -7.50 11.48
C VAL A 41 -2.60 -8.90 11.09
N GLU A 42 -2.36 -9.79 12.07
CA GLU A 42 -1.93 -11.15 11.82
C GLU A 42 -2.96 -11.92 10.97
N GLU A 43 -4.24 -11.82 11.31
CA GLU A 43 -5.31 -12.42 10.51
C GLU A 43 -5.32 -11.88 9.07
N ALA A 44 -5.17 -10.56 8.91
CA ALA A 44 -5.20 -9.92 7.60
C ALA A 44 -4.02 -10.32 6.70
N ILE A 45 -2.80 -10.44 7.23
CA ILE A 45 -1.62 -10.75 6.40
C ILE A 45 -1.60 -12.20 5.90
N TYR A 46 -2.32 -13.12 6.54
CA TYR A 46 -2.41 -14.52 6.12
C TYR A 46 -3.73 -14.89 5.42
N GLY A 47 -4.67 -13.96 5.31
CA GLY A 47 -5.96 -14.18 4.63
C GLY A 47 -5.89 -14.16 3.11
N ASP A 48 -7.00 -14.56 2.46
CA ASP A 48 -7.12 -14.68 1.00
C ASP A 48 -6.94 -13.35 0.25
N ASP A 49 -7.24 -12.21 0.90
CA ASP A 49 -7.02 -10.85 0.37
C ASP A 49 -5.87 -10.14 1.09
N SER A 50 -4.76 -10.86 1.28
CA SER A 50 -3.63 -10.39 2.09
C SER A 50 -3.03 -9.08 1.57
N PRO A 51 -2.99 -8.01 2.40
CA PRO A 51 -2.24 -6.80 2.10
C PRO A 51 -0.75 -7.06 1.86
N ALA A 52 -0.19 -8.14 2.45
CA ALA A 52 1.21 -8.50 2.27
C ALA A 52 1.48 -9.08 0.88
N PHE A 53 0.57 -9.91 0.34
CA PHE A 53 0.70 -10.44 -1.01
C PHE A 53 0.52 -9.34 -2.06
N ARG A 54 -0.49 -8.48 -1.90
CA ARG A 54 -0.66 -7.29 -2.74
C ARG A 54 0.57 -6.39 -2.72
N LEU A 55 1.22 -6.25 -1.56
CA LEU A 55 2.42 -5.41 -1.42
C LEU A 55 3.59 -5.96 -2.26
N MET A 56 3.71 -7.28 -2.40
CA MET A 56 4.76 -7.87 -3.24
C MET A 56 4.62 -7.42 -4.70
N ASP A 57 3.40 -7.49 -5.25
CA ASP A 57 3.12 -7.05 -6.63
C ASP A 57 3.33 -5.54 -6.77
N ALA A 58 2.91 -4.75 -5.78
CA ALA A 58 3.12 -3.31 -5.75
C ALA A 58 4.61 -2.93 -5.76
N LEU A 59 5.43 -3.57 -4.91
CA LEU A 59 6.87 -3.34 -4.87
C LEU A 59 7.57 -3.83 -6.14
N ALA A 60 7.09 -4.91 -6.76
CA ALA A 60 7.57 -5.34 -8.08
C ALA A 60 7.32 -4.25 -9.12
N SER A 61 6.11 -3.66 -9.13
CA SER A 61 5.78 -2.56 -10.04
C SER A 61 6.64 -1.30 -9.81
N VAL A 62 7.00 -0.97 -8.56
CA VAL A 62 7.94 0.13 -8.28
C VAL A 62 9.29 -0.14 -8.96
N LYS A 63 9.80 -1.37 -8.84
CA LYS A 63 11.08 -1.75 -9.44
C LYS A 63 11.05 -1.71 -10.96
N GLU A 64 9.92 -2.11 -11.56
CA GLU A 64 9.72 -2.15 -13.01
C GLU A 64 9.55 -0.76 -13.61
N HIS A 65 8.72 0.10 -12.98
CA HIS A 65 8.26 1.35 -13.57
C HIS A 65 9.02 2.59 -13.09
N GLU A 66 9.51 2.61 -11.85
CA GLU A 66 10.15 3.83 -11.28
C GLU A 66 11.68 3.82 -11.39
N GLY A 67 12.31 2.64 -11.46
CA GLY A 67 13.75 2.49 -11.66
C GLY A 67 14.64 3.51 -10.91
N TRP A 68 15.43 4.26 -11.68
CA TRP A 68 16.42 5.25 -11.20
C TRP A 68 15.82 6.55 -10.62
N GLU A 69 14.50 6.76 -10.64
CA GLU A 69 13.84 7.90 -9.98
C GLU A 69 13.74 7.76 -8.45
N GLY A 70 14.47 6.80 -7.88
CA GLY A 70 14.76 6.70 -6.46
C GLY A 70 13.79 5.84 -5.67
N TYR A 71 13.01 4.98 -6.33
CA TYR A 71 12.08 4.04 -5.68
C TYR A 71 11.12 4.74 -4.71
N ARG A 72 10.60 5.90 -5.09
CA ARG A 72 9.77 6.73 -4.21
C ARG A 72 8.41 6.09 -3.91
N GLY A 73 7.96 5.15 -4.73
CA GLY A 73 6.79 4.30 -4.47
C GLY A 73 6.98 3.41 -3.23
N THR A 74 8.19 2.91 -2.96
CA THR A 74 8.45 2.03 -1.80
C THR A 74 8.03 2.65 -0.46
N PRO A 75 8.53 3.84 -0.05
CA PRO A 75 8.09 4.45 1.22
C PRO A 75 6.59 4.82 1.20
N ARG A 76 6.02 5.15 0.04
CA ARG A 76 4.58 5.45 -0.09
C ARG A 76 3.70 4.21 0.13
N LEU A 77 4.10 3.08 -0.43
CA LEU A 77 3.44 1.80 -0.22
C LEU A 77 3.49 1.35 1.24
N ILE A 78 4.61 1.60 1.93
CA ILE A 78 4.70 1.36 3.37
C ILE A 78 3.68 2.20 4.14
N PHE A 79 3.54 3.49 3.82
CA PHE A 79 2.54 4.35 4.48
C PHE A 79 1.10 3.91 4.19
N ALA A 80 0.80 3.54 2.94
CA ALA A 80 -0.51 3.01 2.57
C ALA A 80 -0.82 1.69 3.31
N LEU A 81 0.15 0.78 3.43
CA LEU A 81 0.00 -0.47 4.18
C LEU A 81 -0.29 -0.20 5.66
N LEU A 82 0.43 0.74 6.28
CA LEU A 82 0.20 1.12 7.66
C LEU A 82 -1.21 1.69 7.88
N GLN A 83 -1.74 2.45 6.92
CA GLN A 83 -3.12 2.93 6.97
C GLN A 83 -4.13 1.78 6.91
N HIS A 84 -3.90 0.80 6.02
CA HIS A 84 -4.74 -0.40 5.94
C HIS A 84 -4.78 -1.20 7.23
N PHE A 85 -3.63 -1.32 7.92
CA PHE A 85 -3.56 -2.01 9.22
C PHE A 85 -4.23 -1.20 10.33
N LYS A 86 -4.03 0.12 10.36
CA LYS A 86 -4.73 1.04 11.28
C LYS A 86 -6.25 0.92 11.15
N GLU A 87 -6.77 0.84 9.94
CA GLU A 87 -8.21 0.78 9.67
C GLU A 87 -8.85 -0.55 10.08
N ARG A 88 -8.06 -1.63 10.12
CA ARG A 88 -8.49 -2.95 10.62
C ARG A 88 -8.46 -3.06 12.14
N SER A 89 -7.85 -2.08 12.81
CA SER A 89 -7.72 -2.02 14.27
C SER A 89 -8.87 -1.23 14.93
N ARG A 90 -9.94 -0.96 14.19
CA ARG A 90 -11.05 -0.07 14.59
C ARG A 90 -12.39 -0.79 14.60
#